data_AF-A0A5R9P1Z9-F1
#
_entry.id   AF-A0A5R9P1Z9-F1
#
_cell.length_a   1.000
_cell.length_b   1.000
_cell.length_c   1.000
_cell.angle_alpha   90.00
_cell.angle_beta   90.00
_cell.angle_gamma   90.00
#
_symmetry.space_group_name_H-M   'P 1'
#
loop_
_entity.id
_entity.type
_entity.pdbx_description
1 polymer ?
#
loop_
_entity_poly.entity_id
_entity_poly.type
_entity_poly.pdbx_seq_one_letter_code
_entity_poly.pdbx_strand_id
1 'polypeptide(L)'
;MTKNRSQSPLTGLRKLSTDPQAASAIRKALAKVLQVAASGVADDWGYIRIGTLPAPSYTYADAEAHVTPAQIETFGYELVAKDILRDIDRHPNGGFKFVPTKQGWIAIRKGNNRLTEAPKTVFTTDVSSRQKPLKRDKIAETSIKVAQAPKQPDRYSDSLPTAEELLMPLLRVVAGQTVQKKVVTKRLADHLGFPTKRINVALPANTNQTFGSKAQYAIKYLVKEKLLHTTKKTLSLTAPGRQILSSSGHHWSNFEEPAVRTVKQTPPGSMSPGLQIDITRVLLSIRSMEPFDLISMWENARRILDDPRKHEQHEKVTTAIRGIEAEWARRNSSGNPDEYFDWPTTEARGGDGSLSLENVQKSGVLGQLDYHVGRTLGQPDAYRRRTLMKIFERPIPPSLKGFEPDEWGQPGSAHRLRKMAYSIAAFTRSAKRKKLASFEEAIRHWETDLKYLHDQYYAGKFGFAWPSTQVV
;
A
#
# COMPACT_ATOMS: atom_id res chain seq x y z
N MET A 1 40.85 4.26 19.99
CA MET A 1 39.95 3.33 19.29
C MET A 1 38.73 4.08 18.78
N THR A 2 38.77 4.55 17.53
CA THR A 2 37.68 5.27 16.87
C THR A 2 36.74 4.28 16.18
N LYS A 3 35.49 4.21 16.63
CA LYS A 3 34.48 3.29 16.07
C LYS A 3 33.99 3.82 14.71
N ASN A 4 34.16 2.98 13.68
CA ASN A 4 33.58 3.15 12.35
C ASN A 4 32.05 3.31 12.43
N ARG A 5 31.54 4.50 12.09
CA ARG A 5 30.12 4.68 11.75
C ARG A 5 29.89 4.09 10.36
N SER A 6 29.01 3.09 10.28
CA SER A 6 28.52 2.55 9.02
C SER A 6 27.93 3.67 8.16
N GLN A 7 28.46 3.83 6.95
CA GLN A 7 27.98 4.79 5.97
C GLN A 7 26.62 4.31 5.43
N SER A 8 25.60 5.15 5.56
CA SER A 8 24.27 4.90 5.02
C SER A 8 24.31 4.87 3.47
N PRO A 9 23.55 3.97 2.80
CA PRO A 9 23.43 3.94 1.34
C PRO A 9 23.02 5.28 0.70
N LEU A 10 22.32 6.14 1.46
CA LEU A 10 21.91 7.48 1.03
C LEU A 10 23.09 8.43 0.79
N THR A 11 24.24 8.17 1.39
CA THR A 11 25.44 9.03 1.25
C THR A 11 26.13 8.86 -0.10
N GLY A 12 26.02 7.68 -0.73
CA GLY A 12 26.56 7.43 -2.08
C GLY A 12 25.78 8.15 -3.19
N LEU A 13 24.45 8.23 -3.05
CA LEU A 13 23.56 8.93 -3.99
C LEU A 13 23.79 10.45 -3.99
N ARG A 14 23.97 11.06 -2.82
CA ARG A 14 24.33 12.49 -2.74
C ARG A 14 25.66 12.75 -3.44
N LYS A 15 26.67 11.90 -3.22
CA LYS A 15 27.99 12.03 -3.88
C LYS A 15 27.89 11.91 -5.42
N LEU A 16 27.09 10.97 -5.92
CA LEU A 16 26.82 10.81 -7.36
C LEU A 16 26.06 11.99 -7.97
N SER A 17 25.11 12.59 -7.23
CA SER A 17 24.38 13.78 -7.69
C SER A 17 25.24 15.04 -7.72
N THR A 18 26.28 15.10 -6.89
CA THR A 18 27.23 16.22 -6.80
C THR A 18 28.44 16.05 -7.72
N ASP A 19 28.67 14.86 -8.29
CA ASP A 19 29.73 14.60 -9.27
C ASP A 19 29.19 14.78 -10.71
N PRO A 20 29.58 15.86 -11.41
CA PRO A 20 29.08 16.16 -12.75
C PRO A 20 29.47 15.09 -13.79
N GLN A 21 30.62 14.42 -13.60
CA GLN A 21 31.14 13.43 -14.55
C GLN A 21 30.46 12.08 -14.39
N ALA A 22 30.30 11.58 -13.16
CA ALA A 22 29.58 10.32 -12.91
C ALA A 22 28.11 10.42 -13.35
N ALA A 23 27.44 11.54 -13.05
CA ALA A 23 26.11 11.82 -13.55
C ALA A 23 26.07 11.92 -15.09
N SER A 24 27.13 12.40 -15.75
CA SER A 24 27.23 12.45 -17.22
C SER A 24 27.42 11.06 -17.85
N ALA A 25 28.22 10.18 -17.24
CA ALA A 25 28.43 8.82 -17.70
C ALA A 25 27.14 7.98 -17.63
N ILE A 26 26.41 8.07 -16.51
CA ILE A 26 25.10 7.40 -16.34
C ILE A 26 24.08 7.95 -17.35
N ARG A 27 24.05 9.26 -17.57
CA ARG A 27 23.20 9.88 -18.60
C ARG A 27 23.51 9.36 -20.00
N LYS A 28 24.79 9.25 -20.38
CA LYS A 28 25.21 8.71 -21.68
C LYS A 28 24.85 7.24 -21.83
N ALA A 29 25.02 6.43 -20.79
CA ALA A 29 24.67 5.01 -20.80
C ALA A 29 23.16 4.81 -20.97
N LEU A 30 22.35 5.54 -20.20
CA LEU A 30 20.89 5.48 -20.28
C LEU A 30 20.37 5.98 -21.63
N ALA A 31 20.93 7.08 -22.15
CA ALA A 31 20.59 7.61 -23.47
C ALA A 31 20.88 6.59 -24.58
N LYS A 32 22.01 5.87 -24.51
CA LYS A 32 22.37 4.82 -25.47
C LYS A 32 21.41 3.63 -25.39
N VAL A 33 21.02 3.19 -24.19
CA VAL A 33 20.04 2.10 -24.00
C VAL A 33 18.67 2.49 -24.57
N LEU A 34 18.23 3.72 -24.32
CA LEU A 34 16.96 4.25 -24.85
C LEU A 34 17.00 4.39 -26.38
N GLN A 35 18.14 4.82 -26.95
CA GLN A 35 18.30 4.96 -28.40
C GLN A 35 18.27 3.61 -29.12
N VAL A 36 18.91 2.57 -28.55
CA VAL A 36 18.87 1.20 -29.06
C VAL A 36 17.46 0.62 -28.97
N ALA A 37 16.77 0.84 -27.85
CA ALA A 37 15.38 0.39 -27.67
C ALA A 37 14.42 1.10 -28.64
N ALA A 38 14.63 2.38 -28.93
CA ALA A 38 13.82 3.15 -29.88
C ALA A 38 14.03 2.70 -31.34
N SER A 39 15.26 2.33 -31.73
CA SER A 39 15.57 1.88 -33.10
C SER A 39 14.99 0.50 -33.46
N GLY A 40 14.53 -0.29 -32.47
CA GLY A 40 14.01 -1.63 -32.67
C GLY A 40 12.48 -1.76 -32.66
N VAL A 41 11.75 -0.64 -32.50
CA VAL A 41 10.28 -0.64 -32.40
C VAL A 41 9.72 -0.07 -33.70
N ALA A 42 9.07 -0.92 -34.51
CA ALA A 42 8.26 -0.49 -35.64
C ALA A 42 7.07 0.35 -35.15
N ASP A 43 6.48 1.19 -36.02
CA ASP A 43 5.55 2.32 -35.78
C ASP A 43 4.31 2.13 -34.86
N ASP A 44 4.20 1.04 -34.11
CA ASP A 44 3.23 0.83 -33.05
C ASP A 44 3.90 0.71 -31.67
N TRP A 45 3.38 1.52 -30.73
CA TRP A 45 3.66 1.61 -29.29
C TRP A 45 4.64 0.58 -28.70
N GLY A 46 5.86 1.02 -28.35
CA GLY A 46 6.84 0.22 -27.63
C GLY A 46 6.81 0.43 -26.12
N TYR A 47 6.75 -0.66 -25.35
CA TYR A 47 6.93 -0.63 -23.89
C TYR A 47 8.41 -0.84 -23.54
N ILE A 48 9.07 0.18 -22.98
CA ILE A 48 10.41 -0.02 -22.41
C ILE A 48 10.26 -0.35 -20.92
N ARG A 49 10.24 -1.65 -20.60
CA ARG A 49 10.40 -2.11 -19.23
C ARG A 49 11.90 -2.09 -18.91
N ILE A 50 12.34 -1.16 -18.05
CA ILE A 50 13.68 -1.22 -17.47
C ILE A 50 13.70 -2.35 -16.44
N GLY A 51 13.85 -3.58 -16.93
CA GLY A 51 14.11 -4.76 -16.10
C GLY A 51 15.58 -4.77 -15.70
N THR A 52 15.87 -4.78 -14.40
CA THR A 52 17.23 -4.83 -13.87
C THR A 52 17.76 -6.26 -13.87
N LEU A 53 17.94 -6.86 -15.03
CA LEU A 53 18.72 -8.10 -15.13
C LEU A 53 19.51 -8.17 -16.44
N PRO A 54 20.86 -8.24 -16.36
CA PRO A 54 21.69 -8.04 -15.18
C PRO A 54 21.71 -6.56 -14.74
N ALA A 55 21.81 -6.32 -13.43
CA ALA A 55 21.91 -4.96 -12.88
C ALA A 55 23.14 -4.25 -13.48
N PRO A 56 23.00 -3.06 -14.08
CA PRO A 56 24.15 -2.38 -14.65
C PRO A 56 25.17 -2.11 -13.54
N SER A 57 26.40 -2.58 -13.72
CA SER A 57 27.53 -2.22 -12.86
C SER A 57 28.32 -1.07 -13.46
N TYR A 58 28.93 -0.27 -12.60
CA TYR A 58 29.91 0.74 -12.98
C TYR A 58 31.08 0.67 -12.01
N THR A 59 32.28 0.95 -12.51
CA THR A 59 33.47 1.07 -11.67
C THR A 59 33.67 2.53 -11.28
N TYR A 60 33.86 2.78 -9.98
CA TYR A 60 34.23 4.09 -9.46
C TYR A 60 35.37 3.89 -8.45
N ALA A 61 36.52 4.52 -8.69
CA ALA A 61 37.73 4.35 -7.89
C ALA A 61 38.10 2.87 -7.68
N ASP A 62 38.15 2.11 -8.78
CA ASP A 62 38.48 0.67 -8.83
C ASP A 62 37.55 -0.28 -8.05
N ALA A 63 36.44 0.25 -7.50
CA ALA A 63 35.39 -0.55 -6.89
C ALA A 63 34.23 -0.74 -7.88
N GLU A 64 33.85 -2.00 -8.10
CA GLU A 64 32.64 -2.33 -8.86
C GLU A 64 31.41 -2.05 -7.98
N ALA A 65 30.54 -1.16 -8.47
CA ALA A 65 29.29 -0.82 -7.81
C ALA A 65 28.11 -1.20 -8.71
N HIS A 66 27.07 -1.77 -8.11
CA HIS A 66 25.85 -2.15 -8.83
C HIS A 66 24.79 -1.06 -8.68
N VAL A 67 24.17 -0.67 -9.79
CA VAL A 67 23.03 0.24 -9.77
C VAL A 67 21.79 -0.56 -9.35
N THR A 68 21.26 -0.22 -8.18
CA THR A 68 20.05 -0.85 -7.65
C THR A 68 18.79 -0.33 -8.36
N PRO A 69 17.70 -1.11 -8.41
CA PRO A 69 16.43 -0.67 -9.00
C PRO A 69 15.90 0.65 -8.41
N ALA A 70 16.08 0.86 -7.10
CA ALA A 70 15.66 2.08 -6.41
C ALA A 70 16.47 3.32 -6.85
N GLN A 71 17.76 3.15 -7.17
CA GLN A 71 18.59 4.23 -7.69
C GLN A 71 18.17 4.63 -9.11
N ILE A 72 17.80 3.66 -9.95
CA ILE A 72 17.25 3.93 -11.29
C ILE A 72 15.91 4.66 -11.19
N GLU A 73 15.03 4.24 -10.28
CA GLU A 73 13.73 4.89 -10.08
C GLU A 73 13.91 6.34 -9.60
N THR A 74 14.75 6.55 -8.59
CA THR A 74 15.08 7.89 -8.05
C THR A 74 15.69 8.79 -9.13
N PHE A 75 16.60 8.26 -9.95
CA PHE A 75 17.22 8.99 -11.05
C PHE A 75 16.21 9.32 -12.16
N GLY A 76 15.30 8.39 -12.47
CA GLY A 76 14.17 8.64 -13.38
C GLY A 76 13.29 9.80 -12.91
N TYR A 77 12.95 9.84 -11.61
CA TYR A 77 12.21 10.96 -11.04
C TYR A 77 12.98 12.28 -11.12
N GLU A 78 14.30 12.29 -10.89
CA GLU A 78 15.10 13.50 -11.03
C GLU A 78 15.16 14.01 -12.47
N LEU A 79 15.26 13.12 -13.47
CA LEU A 79 15.29 13.51 -14.88
C LEU A 79 13.95 14.11 -15.34
N VAL A 80 12.84 13.57 -14.86
CA VAL A 80 11.50 14.11 -15.10
C VAL A 80 11.33 15.46 -14.39
N ALA A 81 11.72 15.56 -13.12
CA ALA A 81 11.60 16.79 -12.33
C ALA A 81 12.48 17.95 -12.85
N LYS A 82 13.61 17.64 -13.48
CA LYS A 82 14.52 18.62 -14.11
C LYS A 82 14.15 18.95 -15.56
N ASP A 83 12.98 18.48 -16.02
CA ASP A 83 12.43 18.84 -17.33
C ASP A 83 13.29 18.36 -18.51
N ILE A 84 14.15 17.35 -18.27
CA ILE A 84 15.06 16.77 -19.26
C ILE A 84 14.31 15.76 -20.14
N LEU A 85 13.25 15.14 -19.61
CA LEU A 85 12.39 14.17 -20.30
C LEU A 85 10.92 14.56 -20.11
N ARG A 86 10.47 15.58 -20.87
CA ARG A 86 9.15 16.22 -20.74
C ARG A 86 7.95 15.31 -21.05
N ASP A 87 8.16 14.20 -21.76
CA ASP A 87 7.08 13.37 -22.30
C ASP A 87 6.98 11.98 -21.63
N ILE A 88 7.17 11.93 -20.30
CA ILE A 88 7.06 10.70 -19.51
C ILE A 88 5.89 10.75 -18.54
N ASP A 89 4.97 9.81 -18.69
CA ASP A 89 3.89 9.53 -17.74
C ASP A 89 4.22 8.35 -16.81
N ARG A 90 3.68 8.39 -15.58
CA ARG A 90 3.82 7.30 -14.61
C ARG A 90 2.78 6.21 -14.87
N HIS A 91 3.23 4.97 -15.09
CA HIS A 91 2.32 3.83 -15.23
C HIS A 91 1.88 3.32 -13.83
N PRO A 92 0.63 2.88 -13.65
CA PRO A 92 0.12 2.30 -12.40
C PRO A 92 0.89 1.10 -11.83
N ASN A 93 1.82 0.54 -12.60
CA ASN A 93 2.54 -0.71 -12.29
C ASN A 93 3.99 -0.44 -11.86
N GLY A 94 4.37 0.82 -11.63
CA GLY A 94 5.73 1.21 -11.24
C GLY A 94 6.71 1.38 -12.41
N GLY A 95 6.22 1.54 -13.65
CA GLY A 95 7.03 1.83 -14.83
C GLY A 95 6.79 3.25 -15.38
N PHE A 96 7.62 3.67 -16.33
CA PHE A 96 7.49 4.96 -17.03
C PHE A 96 6.95 4.71 -18.45
N LYS A 97 5.93 5.47 -18.87
CA LYS A 97 5.33 5.44 -20.20
C LYS A 97 5.85 6.64 -20.98
N PHE A 98 6.51 6.41 -22.11
CA PHE A 98 6.91 7.49 -23.02
C PHE A 98 5.82 7.72 -24.06
N VAL A 99 5.54 8.98 -24.38
CA VAL A 99 4.69 9.36 -25.50
C VAL A 99 5.55 10.07 -26.54
N PRO A 100 5.95 9.42 -27.65
CA PRO A 100 6.62 10.14 -28.71
C PRO A 100 5.63 11.12 -29.35
N THR A 101 5.90 12.42 -29.23
CA THR A 101 5.11 13.43 -29.95
C THR A 101 5.49 13.40 -31.44
N LYS A 102 4.51 13.65 -32.33
CA LYS A 102 4.68 13.65 -33.79
C LYS A 102 5.66 14.70 -34.33
N GLN A 103 6.22 15.54 -33.47
CA GLN A 103 7.24 16.53 -33.82
C GLN A 103 8.60 15.89 -33.58
N GLY A 104 9.13 15.31 -34.66
CA GLY A 104 10.30 14.43 -34.63
C GLY A 104 11.53 15.01 -33.93
N TRP A 105 12.37 14.08 -33.47
CA TRP A 105 13.81 14.24 -33.26
C TRP A 105 14.22 15.64 -32.78
N ILE A 106 14.21 15.86 -31.46
CA ILE A 106 15.03 16.92 -30.89
C ILE A 106 16.49 16.47 -31.09
N ALA A 107 17.06 16.89 -32.22
CA ALA A 107 18.49 16.86 -32.42
C ALA A 107 19.15 17.53 -31.21
N ILE A 108 19.92 16.76 -30.45
CA ILE A 108 20.91 17.32 -29.52
C ILE A 108 21.97 17.96 -30.41
N ARG A 109 21.69 19.17 -30.90
CA ARG A 109 22.63 19.97 -31.68
C ARG A 109 23.62 20.59 -30.71
N LYS A 110 24.89 20.29 -30.93
CA LYS A 110 26.04 20.93 -30.30
C LYS A 110 26.05 22.42 -30.69
N GLY A 111 25.74 23.28 -29.71
CA GLY A 111 26.06 24.71 -29.68
C GLY A 111 25.40 25.61 -30.74
N ASN A 112 24.60 26.57 -30.29
CA ASN A 112 24.74 27.92 -30.83
C ASN A 112 24.45 28.95 -29.74
N ASN A 113 25.38 29.88 -29.58
CA ASN A 113 25.35 30.99 -28.65
C ASN A 113 24.18 31.92 -28.98
N ARG A 114 23.17 31.98 -28.10
CA ARG A 114 22.40 33.20 -27.78
C ARG A 114 21.49 32.90 -26.60
N LEU A 115 21.99 33.23 -25.41
CA LEU A 115 21.18 33.40 -24.20
C LEU A 115 20.32 34.65 -24.39
N THR A 116 19.01 34.50 -24.55
CA THR A 116 18.07 35.50 -24.04
C THR A 116 17.92 35.27 -22.54
N GLU A 117 18.11 36.35 -21.81
CA GLU A 117 18.34 36.42 -20.38
C GLU A 117 17.17 35.86 -19.56
N ALA A 118 17.47 34.97 -18.62
CA ALA A 118 16.62 34.70 -17.47
C ALA A 118 17.01 35.68 -16.33
N PRO A 119 16.06 36.15 -15.52
CA PRO A 119 16.27 37.28 -14.61
C PRO A 119 17.31 36.97 -13.53
N LYS A 120 18.35 37.79 -13.49
CA LYS A 120 19.37 37.85 -12.45
C LYS A 120 18.77 38.48 -11.18
N THR A 121 18.17 37.69 -10.31
CA THR A 121 18.13 38.01 -8.87
C THR A 121 17.82 36.74 -8.11
N VAL A 122 18.84 36.13 -7.55
CA VAL A 122 18.99 35.64 -6.17
C VAL A 122 20.27 34.84 -6.22
N PHE A 123 21.31 35.34 -5.56
CA PHE A 123 22.37 34.63 -4.85
C PHE A 123 23.50 35.64 -4.67
N THR A 124 23.44 36.35 -3.55
CA THR A 124 24.58 37.01 -2.96
C THR A 124 25.67 35.96 -2.73
N THR A 125 26.82 36.24 -3.31
CA THR A 125 28.11 35.61 -3.08
C THR A 125 28.50 35.68 -1.62
N ASP A 126 28.90 34.56 -1.03
CA ASP A 126 30.06 34.56 -0.14
C ASP A 126 30.71 33.19 -0.01
N VAL A 127 32.01 33.24 0.28
CA VAL A 127 32.99 32.16 0.43
C VAL A 127 33.68 31.71 -0.86
N SER A 128 34.66 32.53 -1.24
CA SER A 128 35.86 32.11 -1.94
C SER A 128 36.68 31.13 -1.09
N SER A 129 37.05 29.97 -1.63
CA SER A 129 38.33 29.37 -1.28
C SER A 129 39.00 28.78 -2.53
N ARG A 130 40.24 29.24 -2.73
CA ARG A 130 41.13 28.85 -3.81
C ARG A 130 41.63 27.42 -3.58
N GLN A 131 41.37 26.51 -4.50
CA GLN A 131 42.25 25.37 -4.73
C GLN A 131 42.49 25.18 -6.23
N LYS A 132 43.77 25.17 -6.60
CA LYS A 132 44.25 24.82 -7.95
C LYS A 132 43.93 23.35 -8.23
N PRO A 133 43.52 22.98 -9.46
CA PRO A 133 43.27 21.58 -9.79
C PRO A 133 44.60 20.80 -9.84
N LEU A 134 44.69 19.75 -9.02
CA LEU A 134 45.73 18.73 -9.11
C LEU A 134 45.48 17.82 -10.31
N LYS A 135 46.58 17.19 -10.75
CA LYS A 135 46.81 16.48 -12.01
C LYS A 135 45.68 15.51 -12.43
N ARG A 136 45.45 15.48 -13.75
CA ARG A 136 44.63 14.50 -14.49
C ARG A 136 45.07 13.07 -14.18
N ASP A 137 44.19 12.28 -13.57
CA ASP A 137 44.28 10.83 -13.60
C ASP A 137 43.58 10.25 -14.82
N LYS A 138 44.12 9.11 -15.26
CA LYS A 138 43.84 8.43 -16.53
C LYS A 138 42.39 7.95 -16.63
N ILE A 139 41.89 8.04 -17.85
CA ILE A 139 40.51 7.73 -18.28
C ILE A 139 40.23 6.23 -18.04
N ALA A 140 39.23 5.92 -17.21
CA ALA A 140 38.70 4.57 -17.05
C ALA A 140 37.68 4.28 -18.18
N GLU A 141 37.93 3.23 -18.95
CA GLU A 141 36.98 2.69 -19.93
C GLU A 141 35.98 1.75 -19.24
N THR A 142 34.69 1.91 -19.55
CA THR A 142 33.60 1.10 -19.00
C THR A 142 33.03 0.20 -20.10
N SER A 143 32.95 -1.12 -19.85
CA SER A 143 32.29 -2.08 -20.76
C SER A 143 31.18 -2.85 -20.03
N ILE A 144 30.09 -3.16 -20.74
CA ILE A 144 28.86 -3.75 -20.19
C ILE A 144 28.53 -5.04 -20.96
N LYS A 145 28.19 -6.13 -20.25
CA LYS A 145 27.71 -7.41 -20.82
C LYS A 145 26.27 -7.71 -20.36
N VAL A 146 25.44 -8.25 -21.26
CA VAL A 146 24.01 -8.59 -21.01
C VAL A 146 23.80 -10.10 -21.17
N ALA A 147 23.05 -10.73 -20.26
CA ALA A 147 22.72 -12.17 -20.28
C ALA A 147 21.24 -12.42 -20.66
N GLN A 148 20.96 -13.54 -21.33
CA GLN A 148 19.61 -13.91 -21.82
C GLN A 148 18.80 -14.73 -20.79
N ALA A 149 17.47 -14.58 -20.80
CA ALA A 149 16.51 -15.23 -19.88
C ALA A 149 16.03 -16.62 -20.37
N PRO A 150 15.70 -17.57 -19.46
CA PRO A 150 15.28 -18.92 -19.82
C PRO A 150 13.84 -18.99 -20.36
N LYS A 151 13.61 -19.80 -21.40
CA LYS A 151 12.30 -20.12 -21.99
C LYS A 151 11.48 -21.04 -21.07
N GLN A 152 10.21 -20.72 -20.81
CA GLN A 152 9.26 -21.64 -20.16
C GLN A 152 8.67 -22.64 -21.18
N PRO A 153 8.42 -23.91 -20.79
CA PRO A 153 7.86 -24.93 -21.68
C PRO A 153 6.33 -24.81 -21.85
N ASP A 154 5.87 -24.70 -23.10
CA ASP A 154 4.48 -24.56 -23.54
C ASP A 154 3.64 -25.86 -23.50
N ARG A 155 3.79 -26.72 -22.48
CA ARG A 155 3.00 -27.97 -22.37
C ARG A 155 2.13 -28.00 -21.12
N TYR A 156 1.01 -27.28 -21.14
CA TYR A 156 -0.04 -27.45 -20.15
C TYR A 156 -1.07 -28.44 -20.69
N SER A 157 -1.29 -29.56 -20.01
CA SER A 157 -2.40 -30.47 -20.33
C SER A 157 -3.73 -29.75 -20.06
N ASP A 158 -4.66 -29.79 -21.00
CA ASP A 158 -6.00 -29.18 -20.85
C ASP A 158 -6.89 -29.87 -19.80
N SER A 159 -6.41 -30.96 -19.18
CA SER A 159 -7.08 -31.67 -18.10
C SER A 159 -6.71 -31.12 -16.71
N LEU A 160 -7.70 -30.96 -15.84
CA LEU A 160 -7.45 -30.73 -14.42
C LEU A 160 -6.94 -32.01 -13.75
N PRO A 161 -5.97 -31.92 -12.84
CA PRO A 161 -5.64 -33.04 -11.97
C PRO A 161 -6.84 -33.42 -11.09
N THR A 162 -6.99 -34.71 -10.83
CA THR A 162 -7.99 -35.21 -9.89
C THR A 162 -7.70 -34.69 -8.49
N ALA A 163 -8.72 -34.57 -7.64
CA ALA A 163 -8.49 -34.14 -6.26
C ALA A 163 -7.63 -35.15 -5.48
N GLU A 164 -7.60 -36.42 -5.89
CA GLU A 164 -6.71 -37.45 -5.35
C GLU A 164 -5.24 -37.20 -5.69
N GLU A 165 -4.94 -36.89 -6.97
CA GLU A 165 -3.59 -36.54 -7.44
C GLU A 165 -3.01 -35.33 -6.70
N LEU A 166 -3.86 -34.45 -6.18
CA LEU A 166 -3.46 -33.28 -5.40
C LEU A 166 -3.06 -33.59 -3.96
N LEU A 167 -3.41 -34.75 -3.39
CA LEU A 167 -3.23 -35.05 -1.97
C LEU A 167 -1.74 -35.06 -1.56
N MET A 168 -0.90 -35.81 -2.26
CA MET A 168 0.54 -35.90 -1.96
C MET A 168 1.31 -34.59 -2.23
N PRO A 169 1.13 -33.91 -3.38
CA PRO A 169 1.67 -32.57 -3.61
C PRO A 169 1.28 -31.57 -2.53
N LEU A 170 0.04 -31.61 -2.04
CA LEU A 170 -0.45 -30.73 -1.00
C LEU A 170 0.24 -30.97 0.35
N LEU A 171 0.45 -32.24 0.74
CA LEU A 171 1.24 -32.56 1.93
C LEU A 171 2.69 -32.03 1.81
N ARG A 172 3.32 -32.17 0.65
CA ARG A 172 4.67 -31.62 0.37
C ARG A 172 4.74 -30.10 0.52
N VAL A 173 3.75 -29.39 -0.02
CA VAL A 173 3.67 -27.91 0.06
C VAL A 173 3.53 -27.42 1.51
N VAL A 174 2.89 -28.19 2.39
CA VAL A 174 2.65 -27.83 3.80
C VAL A 174 3.71 -28.41 4.75
N ALA A 175 4.56 -29.34 4.31
CA ALA A 175 5.51 -30.05 5.16
C ALA A 175 6.53 -29.16 5.89
N GLY A 176 6.99 -28.10 5.24
CA GLY A 176 8.06 -27.26 5.75
C GLY A 176 7.64 -26.18 6.75
N GLN A 177 6.39 -25.73 6.74
CA GLN A 177 5.94 -24.60 7.55
C GLN A 177 4.42 -24.50 7.61
N THR A 178 3.92 -23.78 8.61
CA THR A 178 2.52 -23.35 8.65
C THR A 178 2.25 -22.36 7.51
N VAL A 179 1.36 -22.71 6.58
CA VAL A 179 1.06 -21.89 5.38
C VAL A 179 -0.32 -21.25 5.51
N GLN A 180 -0.48 -20.01 5.04
CA GLN A 180 -1.79 -19.38 4.95
C GLN A 180 -2.68 -20.07 3.90
N LYS A 181 -3.95 -20.33 4.23
CA LYS A 181 -4.92 -20.99 3.34
C LYS A 181 -5.00 -20.36 1.94
N LYS A 182 -4.96 -19.03 1.87
CA LYS A 182 -5.03 -18.26 0.61
C LYS A 182 -3.81 -18.48 -0.31
N VAL A 183 -2.69 -18.92 0.25
CA VAL A 183 -1.41 -19.09 -0.47
C VAL A 183 -1.20 -20.55 -0.88
N VAL A 184 -1.77 -21.50 -0.13
CA VAL A 184 -1.60 -22.95 -0.38
C VAL A 184 -2.00 -23.34 -1.79
N THR A 185 -3.17 -22.93 -2.28
CA THR A 185 -3.63 -23.28 -3.64
C THR A 185 -2.71 -22.73 -4.73
N LYS A 186 -2.12 -21.54 -4.53
CA LYS A 186 -1.16 -20.96 -5.47
C LYS A 186 0.15 -21.74 -5.49
N ARG A 187 0.71 -22.05 -4.31
CA ARG A 187 1.92 -22.86 -4.18
C ARG A 187 1.73 -24.27 -4.74
N LEU A 188 0.55 -24.85 -4.54
CA LEU A 188 0.18 -26.14 -5.10
C LEU A 188 0.13 -26.09 -6.64
N ALA A 189 -0.49 -25.05 -7.19
CA ALA A 189 -0.50 -24.81 -8.63
C ALA A 189 0.93 -24.66 -9.17
N ASP A 190 1.76 -23.80 -8.55
CA ASP A 190 3.15 -23.60 -8.95
C ASP A 190 3.97 -24.90 -8.88
N HIS A 191 3.78 -25.72 -7.84
CA HIS A 191 4.47 -27.00 -7.66
C HIS A 191 4.12 -28.02 -8.76
N LEU A 192 2.89 -27.99 -9.26
CA LEU A 192 2.41 -28.85 -10.34
C LEU A 192 2.61 -28.23 -11.73
N GLY A 193 3.18 -27.03 -11.80
CA GLY A 193 3.25 -26.28 -13.05
C GLY A 193 1.87 -25.89 -13.60
N PHE A 194 0.84 -25.74 -12.76
CA PHE A 194 -0.47 -25.26 -13.20
C PHE A 194 -0.50 -23.71 -13.21
N PRO A 195 -0.95 -23.05 -14.31
CA PRO A 195 -0.96 -21.59 -14.38
C PRO A 195 -1.81 -20.94 -13.28
N THR A 196 -1.19 -20.13 -12.42
CA THR A 196 -1.88 -19.48 -11.29
C THR A 196 -3.06 -18.61 -11.70
N LYS A 197 -3.02 -18.02 -12.91
CA LYS A 197 -4.12 -17.23 -13.50
C LYS A 197 -5.36 -18.08 -13.82
N ARG A 198 -5.20 -19.39 -14.02
CA ARG A 198 -6.28 -20.33 -14.36
C ARG A 198 -6.84 -21.08 -13.14
N ILE A 199 -6.36 -20.81 -11.92
CA ILE A 199 -6.79 -21.55 -10.70
C ILE A 199 -8.31 -21.57 -10.53
N ASN A 200 -8.99 -20.48 -10.86
CA ASN A 200 -10.45 -20.32 -10.71
C ASN A 200 -11.20 -20.45 -12.04
N VAL A 201 -10.54 -20.92 -13.11
CA VAL A 201 -11.20 -21.14 -14.41
C VAL A 201 -11.77 -22.54 -14.44
N ALA A 202 -13.04 -22.66 -14.84
CA ALA A 202 -13.73 -23.95 -14.91
C ALA A 202 -13.17 -24.82 -16.05
N LEU A 203 -12.83 -26.07 -15.73
CA LEU A 203 -12.25 -27.04 -16.66
C LEU A 203 -12.82 -28.46 -16.37
N PRO A 204 -13.56 -29.08 -17.30
CA PRO A 204 -13.97 -28.54 -18.60
C PRO A 204 -14.91 -27.32 -18.42
N ALA A 205 -15.00 -26.49 -19.45
CA ALA A 205 -15.91 -25.36 -19.45
C ALA A 205 -17.35 -25.82 -19.12
N ASN A 206 -18.12 -24.97 -18.46
CA ASN A 206 -19.52 -25.26 -18.05
C ASN A 206 -19.66 -26.28 -16.91
N THR A 207 -18.58 -26.51 -16.17
CA THR A 207 -18.63 -27.29 -14.94
C THR A 207 -18.32 -26.41 -13.73
N ASN A 208 -18.61 -26.93 -12.54
CA ASN A 208 -18.19 -26.33 -11.28
C ASN A 208 -16.74 -26.71 -10.89
N GLN A 209 -16.01 -27.40 -11.77
CA GLN A 209 -14.69 -27.93 -11.47
C GLN A 209 -13.62 -26.91 -11.85
N THR A 210 -12.89 -26.44 -10.85
CA THR A 210 -11.73 -25.55 -11.01
C THR A 210 -10.56 -26.20 -10.28
N PHE A 211 -9.32 -25.84 -10.61
CA PHE A 211 -8.17 -26.27 -9.82
C PHE A 211 -8.33 -25.86 -8.35
N GLY A 212 -8.86 -24.65 -8.11
CA GLY A 212 -9.18 -24.16 -6.77
C GLY A 212 -10.17 -25.05 -6.02
N SER A 213 -11.27 -25.47 -6.65
CA SER A 213 -12.26 -26.34 -6.01
C SER A 213 -11.69 -27.73 -5.73
N LYS A 214 -10.96 -28.34 -6.69
CA LYS A 214 -10.27 -29.63 -6.50
C LYS A 214 -9.29 -29.58 -5.32
N ALA A 215 -8.46 -28.53 -5.25
CA ALA A 215 -7.55 -28.31 -4.13
C ALA A 215 -8.28 -28.15 -2.79
N GLN A 216 -9.43 -27.47 -2.77
CA GLN A 216 -10.25 -27.35 -1.55
C GLN A 216 -10.84 -28.70 -1.11
N TYR A 217 -11.26 -29.56 -2.04
CA TYR A 217 -11.71 -30.91 -1.71
C TYR A 217 -10.58 -31.76 -1.13
N ALA A 218 -9.39 -31.72 -1.74
CA ALA A 218 -8.19 -32.37 -1.22
C ALA A 218 -7.85 -31.90 0.21
N ILE A 219 -7.88 -30.58 0.46
CA ILE A 219 -7.66 -30.02 1.82
C ILE A 219 -8.72 -30.55 2.81
N LYS A 220 -10.00 -30.54 2.44
CA LYS A 220 -11.08 -31.02 3.32
C LYS A 220 -10.90 -32.49 3.68
N TYR A 221 -10.53 -33.32 2.70
CA TYR A 221 -10.24 -34.74 2.94
C TYR A 221 -9.06 -34.93 3.89
N LEU A 222 -7.91 -34.30 3.63
CA LEU A 222 -6.74 -34.42 4.51
C LEU A 222 -6.99 -33.91 5.94
N VAL A 223 -7.86 -32.90 6.11
CA VAL A 223 -8.29 -32.45 7.44
C VAL A 223 -9.20 -33.48 8.11
N LYS A 224 -10.13 -34.09 7.37
CA LYS A 224 -11.01 -35.17 7.86
C LYS A 224 -10.20 -36.38 8.34
N GLU A 225 -9.18 -36.77 7.57
CA GLU A 225 -8.24 -37.86 7.91
C GLU A 225 -7.19 -37.46 8.96
N LYS A 226 -7.29 -36.25 9.54
CA LYS A 226 -6.37 -35.72 10.57
C LYS A 226 -4.90 -35.65 10.13
N LEU A 227 -4.64 -35.59 8.82
CA LEU A 227 -3.30 -35.45 8.24
C LEU A 227 -2.87 -33.98 8.14
N LEU A 228 -3.85 -33.08 8.04
CA LEU A 228 -3.66 -31.64 8.14
C LEU A 228 -4.42 -31.08 9.34
N HIS A 229 -3.82 -30.12 10.03
CA HIS A 229 -4.49 -29.29 11.01
C HIS A 229 -4.84 -27.94 10.39
N THR A 230 -6.06 -27.48 10.61
CA THR A 230 -6.55 -26.21 10.06
C THR A 230 -6.90 -25.24 11.19
N THR A 231 -6.42 -23.99 11.07
CA THR A 231 -6.93 -22.85 11.87
C THR A 231 -7.86 -22.00 11.00
N LYS A 232 -8.33 -20.85 11.53
CA LYS A 232 -9.10 -19.88 10.74
C LYS A 232 -8.35 -19.43 9.48
N LYS A 233 -7.02 -19.25 9.54
CA LYS A 233 -6.22 -18.65 8.45
C LYS A 233 -5.08 -19.52 7.92
N THR A 234 -4.68 -20.56 8.64
CA THR A 234 -3.49 -21.35 8.32
C THR A 234 -3.76 -22.85 8.25
N LEU A 235 -2.86 -23.57 7.58
CA LEU A 235 -2.78 -25.02 7.47
C LEU A 235 -1.39 -25.47 7.92
N SER A 236 -1.32 -26.53 8.71
CA SER A 236 -0.07 -27.15 9.17
C SER A 236 -0.17 -28.68 9.09
N LEU A 237 0.98 -29.33 8.89
CA LEU A 237 1.08 -30.78 8.79
C LEU A 237 1.08 -31.42 10.18
N THR A 238 0.22 -32.42 10.42
CA THR A 238 0.18 -33.17 11.68
C THR A 238 1.26 -34.27 11.71
N ALA A 239 1.46 -34.91 12.86
CA ALA A 239 2.40 -36.04 12.97
C ALA A 239 2.02 -37.22 12.05
N PRO A 240 0.75 -37.67 11.97
CA PRO A 240 0.34 -38.68 10.98
C PRO A 240 0.60 -38.24 9.53
N GLY A 241 0.34 -36.97 9.21
CA GLY A 241 0.61 -36.42 7.87
C GLY A 241 2.10 -36.48 7.50
N ARG A 242 3.01 -36.28 8.46
CA ARG A 242 4.46 -36.43 8.25
C ARG A 242 4.87 -37.89 8.02
N GLN A 243 4.26 -38.84 8.72
CA GLN A 243 4.55 -40.27 8.53
C GLN A 243 4.16 -40.71 7.11
N ILE A 244 2.96 -40.35 6.65
CA ILE A 244 2.49 -40.65 5.29
C ILE A 244 3.40 -40.01 4.24
N LEU A 245 3.85 -38.78 4.48
CA LEU A 245 4.77 -38.10 3.55
C LEU A 245 6.10 -38.85 3.38
N SER A 246 6.57 -39.53 4.41
CA SER A 246 7.78 -40.36 4.38
C SER A 246 7.56 -41.73 3.75
N SER A 247 6.31 -42.22 3.70
CA SER A 247 5.97 -43.50 3.07
C SER A 247 5.82 -43.35 1.55
N SER A 248 6.69 -43.99 0.78
CA SER A 248 6.51 -44.11 -0.67
C SER A 248 5.34 -45.06 -0.98
N GLY A 249 4.24 -44.54 -1.52
CA GLY A 249 3.13 -45.35 -2.05
C GLY A 249 1.89 -45.47 -1.17
N HIS A 250 1.58 -44.49 -0.32
CA HIS A 250 0.29 -44.46 0.37
C HIS A 250 -0.88 -44.38 -0.64
N HIS A 251 -1.81 -45.32 -0.55
CA HIS A 251 -2.99 -45.42 -1.40
C HIS A 251 -4.23 -44.85 -0.69
N TRP A 252 -4.98 -43.98 -1.36
CA TRP A 252 -6.11 -43.25 -0.78
C TRP A 252 -7.44 -43.99 -0.93
N SER A 253 -7.55 -45.20 -0.36
CA SER A 253 -8.68 -46.13 -0.62
C SER A 253 -10.07 -45.57 -0.29
N ASN A 254 -10.16 -44.56 0.59
CA ASN A 254 -11.42 -43.97 1.05
C ASN A 254 -11.70 -42.60 0.42
N PHE A 255 -10.90 -42.19 -0.57
CA PHE A 255 -11.10 -40.92 -1.25
C PHE A 255 -12.16 -41.05 -2.35
N GLU A 256 -13.27 -40.33 -2.19
CA GLU A 256 -14.32 -40.24 -3.21
C GLU A 256 -14.27 -38.86 -3.88
N GLU A 257 -14.06 -38.86 -5.20
CA GLU A 257 -14.05 -37.63 -5.98
C GLU A 257 -15.47 -37.07 -6.12
N PRO A 258 -15.72 -35.79 -5.78
CA PRO A 258 -17.05 -35.21 -5.90
C PRO A 258 -17.53 -35.21 -7.35
N ALA A 259 -18.76 -35.67 -7.57
CA ALA A 259 -19.39 -35.72 -8.88
C ALA A 259 -19.36 -34.36 -9.59
N VAL A 260 -19.01 -34.39 -10.88
CA VAL A 260 -18.97 -33.21 -11.74
C VAL A 260 -20.40 -32.72 -11.97
N ARG A 261 -20.70 -31.48 -11.54
CA ARG A 261 -22.00 -30.86 -11.82
C ARG A 261 -21.85 -29.94 -13.03
N THR A 262 -22.62 -30.21 -14.07
CA THR A 262 -22.77 -29.31 -15.21
C THR A 262 -23.51 -28.07 -14.73
N VAL A 263 -22.84 -26.93 -14.77
CA VAL A 263 -23.45 -25.64 -14.49
C VAL A 263 -24.11 -25.23 -15.80
N LYS A 264 -25.46 -25.26 -15.86
CA LYS A 264 -26.18 -24.62 -16.97
C LYS A 264 -25.68 -23.19 -17.05
N GLN A 265 -24.97 -22.83 -18.12
CA GLN A 265 -24.62 -21.45 -18.39
C GLN A 265 -25.95 -20.69 -18.44
N THR A 266 -26.21 -19.84 -17.46
CA THR A 266 -27.27 -18.87 -17.58
C THR A 266 -26.92 -18.04 -18.83
N PRO A 267 -27.81 -17.93 -19.82
CA PRO A 267 -27.51 -17.24 -21.06
C PRO A 267 -26.94 -15.85 -20.76
N PRO A 268 -25.90 -15.42 -21.49
CA PRO A 268 -25.30 -14.11 -21.28
C PRO A 268 -26.35 -13.03 -21.59
N GLY A 269 -27.08 -12.61 -20.57
CA GLY A 269 -28.26 -11.75 -20.69
C GLY A 269 -29.37 -12.03 -19.67
N SER A 270 -29.47 -13.25 -19.12
CA SER A 270 -30.35 -13.48 -17.96
C SER A 270 -29.63 -12.98 -16.71
N MET A 271 -29.84 -11.70 -16.38
CA MET A 271 -29.52 -11.19 -15.05
C MET A 271 -30.11 -12.17 -14.04
N SER A 272 -29.29 -12.70 -13.12
CA SER A 272 -29.81 -13.38 -11.93
C SER A 272 -30.97 -12.53 -11.42
N PRO A 273 -32.16 -13.10 -11.15
CA PRO A 273 -33.32 -12.33 -10.71
C PRO A 273 -32.81 -11.43 -9.60
N GLY A 274 -32.72 -10.13 -9.90
CA GLY A 274 -31.96 -9.19 -9.09
C GLY A 274 -32.47 -9.36 -7.69
N LEU A 275 -31.59 -9.70 -6.75
CA LEU A 275 -31.93 -9.99 -5.35
C LEU A 275 -32.90 -8.88 -4.93
N GLN A 276 -34.21 -9.18 -4.93
CA GLN A 276 -35.19 -8.12 -4.77
C GLN A 276 -35.05 -7.72 -3.32
N ILE A 277 -34.44 -6.55 -3.10
CA ILE A 277 -34.29 -6.00 -1.78
C ILE A 277 -35.71 -5.68 -1.31
N ASP A 278 -36.22 -6.53 -0.42
CA ASP A 278 -37.45 -6.26 0.30
C ASP A 278 -37.15 -5.15 1.31
N ILE A 279 -37.32 -3.90 0.86
CA ILE A 279 -37.09 -2.69 1.67
C ILE A 279 -37.92 -2.75 2.94
N THR A 280 -39.14 -3.26 2.87
CA THR A 280 -40.06 -3.32 4.00
C THR A 280 -39.43 -4.14 5.12
N ARG A 281 -38.87 -5.31 4.77
CA ARG A 281 -38.14 -6.16 5.72
C ARG A 281 -36.87 -5.48 6.24
N VAL A 282 -36.15 -4.75 5.39
CA VAL A 282 -34.95 -4.00 5.78
C VAL A 282 -35.31 -2.92 6.80
N LEU A 283 -36.31 -2.07 6.52
CA LEU A 283 -36.74 -0.99 7.40
C LEU A 283 -37.23 -1.50 8.76
N LEU A 284 -37.96 -2.63 8.78
CA LEU A 284 -38.42 -3.25 10.02
C LEU A 284 -37.26 -3.77 10.88
N SER A 285 -36.17 -4.24 10.27
CA SER A 285 -35.03 -4.80 10.99
C SER A 285 -34.01 -3.75 11.45
N ILE A 286 -34.01 -2.54 10.88
CA ILE A 286 -33.06 -1.46 11.23
C ILE A 286 -33.05 -1.18 12.75
N ARG A 287 -34.21 -1.13 13.40
CA ARG A 287 -34.30 -0.79 14.84
C ARG A 287 -33.60 -1.80 15.74
N SER A 288 -33.65 -3.09 15.38
CA SER A 288 -33.07 -4.19 16.15
C SER A 288 -31.64 -4.55 15.74
N MET A 289 -31.08 -3.93 14.70
CA MET A 289 -29.72 -4.24 14.25
C MET A 289 -28.66 -3.64 15.16
N GLU A 290 -27.54 -4.35 15.31
CA GLU A 290 -26.35 -3.84 15.98
C GLU A 290 -25.71 -2.69 15.17
N PRO A 291 -25.03 -1.73 15.82
CA PRO A 291 -24.44 -0.57 15.14
C PRO A 291 -23.49 -0.94 13.99
N PHE A 292 -22.71 -2.01 14.13
CA PHE A 292 -21.77 -2.47 13.09
C PHE A 292 -22.47 -3.03 11.85
N ASP A 293 -23.62 -3.69 12.04
CA ASP A 293 -24.42 -4.23 10.94
C ASP A 293 -25.10 -3.10 10.15
N LEU A 294 -25.56 -2.06 10.86
CA LEU A 294 -26.10 -0.84 10.24
C LEU A 294 -25.05 -0.13 9.36
N ILE A 295 -23.80 -0.03 9.83
CA ILE A 295 -22.70 0.55 9.04
C ILE A 295 -22.44 -0.27 7.78
N SER A 296 -22.34 -1.59 7.91
CA SER A 296 -22.10 -2.49 6.77
C SER A 296 -23.23 -2.42 5.74
N MET A 297 -24.48 -2.33 6.21
CA MET A 297 -25.66 -2.18 5.36
C MET A 297 -25.68 -0.83 4.63
N TRP A 298 -25.33 0.26 5.32
CA TRP A 298 -25.23 1.59 4.73
C TRP A 298 -24.12 1.68 3.66
N GLU A 299 -22.95 1.08 3.89
CA GLU A 299 -21.87 1.05 2.90
C GLU A 299 -22.26 0.27 1.63
N ASN A 300 -22.96 -0.86 1.80
CA ASN A 300 -23.47 -1.63 0.68
C ASN A 300 -24.55 -0.88 -0.09
N ALA A 301 -25.45 -0.18 0.61
CA ALA A 301 -26.45 0.69 0.01
C ALA A 301 -25.80 1.81 -0.81
N ARG A 302 -24.80 2.50 -0.26
CA ARG A 302 -24.07 3.56 -0.98
C ARG A 302 -23.38 3.05 -2.24
N ARG A 303 -22.76 1.86 -2.17
CA ARG A 303 -22.16 1.20 -3.34
C ARG A 303 -23.18 0.89 -4.45
N ILE A 304 -24.45 0.63 -4.10
CA ILE A 304 -25.51 0.40 -5.10
C ILE A 304 -25.94 1.73 -5.74
N LEU A 305 -26.01 2.83 -4.97
CA LEU A 305 -26.29 4.16 -5.52
C LEU A 305 -25.21 4.65 -6.47
N ASP A 306 -23.94 4.35 -6.18
CA ASP A 306 -22.82 4.75 -7.03
C ASP A 306 -22.76 3.95 -8.36
N ASP A 307 -23.53 2.87 -8.51
CA ASP A 307 -23.60 2.06 -9.74
C ASP A 307 -24.77 2.49 -10.63
N PRO A 308 -24.53 3.15 -11.78
CA PRO A 308 -25.59 3.63 -12.67
C PRO A 308 -26.45 2.51 -13.27
N ARG A 309 -25.90 1.29 -13.34
CA ARG A 309 -26.61 0.13 -13.92
C ARG A 309 -27.74 -0.35 -13.03
N LYS A 310 -27.76 0.06 -11.76
CA LYS A 310 -28.74 -0.33 -10.75
C LYS A 310 -29.77 0.76 -10.46
N HIS A 311 -30.02 1.66 -11.42
CA HIS A 311 -30.96 2.78 -11.28
C HIS A 311 -32.35 2.36 -10.77
N GLU A 312 -32.86 1.20 -11.19
CA GLU A 312 -34.13 0.62 -10.70
C GLU A 312 -34.14 0.34 -9.18
N GLN A 313 -32.97 0.20 -8.56
CA GLN A 313 -32.81 -0.02 -7.12
C GLN A 313 -32.50 1.28 -6.36
N HIS A 314 -32.18 2.38 -7.06
CA HIS A 314 -31.72 3.62 -6.40
C HIS A 314 -32.77 4.21 -5.47
N GLU A 315 -34.04 4.24 -5.88
CA GLU A 315 -35.14 4.73 -5.03
C GLU A 315 -35.26 3.88 -3.75
N LYS A 316 -35.20 2.56 -3.92
CA LYS A 316 -35.30 1.57 -2.84
C LYS A 316 -34.17 1.72 -1.81
N VAL A 317 -32.96 1.88 -2.32
CA VAL A 317 -31.73 2.00 -1.54
C VAL A 317 -31.65 3.38 -0.86
N THR A 318 -32.10 4.45 -1.52
CA THR A 318 -32.20 5.78 -0.92
C THR A 318 -33.13 5.75 0.30
N THR A 319 -34.25 5.04 0.20
CA THR A 319 -35.18 4.85 1.31
C THR A 319 -34.53 4.09 2.48
N ALA A 320 -33.76 3.04 2.19
CA ALA A 320 -33.02 2.31 3.22
C ALA A 320 -31.96 3.18 3.91
N ILE A 321 -31.21 3.99 3.16
CA ILE A 321 -30.21 4.93 3.73
C ILE A 321 -30.88 5.92 4.68
N ARG A 322 -31.99 6.55 4.25
CA ARG A 322 -32.76 7.46 5.11
C ARG A 322 -33.24 6.79 6.40
N GLY A 323 -33.68 5.53 6.31
CA GLY A 323 -34.06 4.74 7.48
C GLY A 323 -32.90 4.50 8.46
N ILE A 324 -31.71 4.19 7.93
CA ILE A 324 -30.50 3.98 8.75
C ILE A 324 -30.07 5.30 9.40
N GLU A 325 -30.05 6.40 8.66
CA GLU A 325 -29.66 7.72 9.15
C GLU A 325 -30.65 8.23 10.22
N ALA A 326 -31.95 8.00 10.04
CA ALA A 326 -32.96 8.31 11.04
C ALA A 326 -32.78 7.47 12.32
N GLU A 327 -32.40 6.20 12.20
CA GLU A 327 -32.12 5.35 13.36
C GLU A 327 -30.84 5.79 14.09
N TRP A 328 -29.79 6.20 13.37
CA TRP A 328 -28.61 6.81 14.00
C TRP A 328 -28.96 8.10 14.72
N ALA A 329 -29.75 8.98 14.10
CA ALA A 329 -30.23 10.19 14.74
C ALA A 329 -31.05 9.88 15.99
N ARG A 330 -31.92 8.86 15.94
CA ARG A 330 -32.70 8.39 17.10
C ARG A 330 -31.78 7.89 18.21
N ARG A 331 -30.84 6.98 17.93
CA ARG A 331 -29.90 6.45 18.95
C ARG A 331 -29.04 7.54 19.57
N ASN A 332 -28.65 8.54 18.78
CA ASN A 332 -27.91 9.71 19.27
C ASN A 332 -28.79 10.66 20.11
N SER A 333 -30.11 10.72 19.84
CA SER A 333 -31.05 11.61 20.54
C SER A 333 -31.72 10.95 21.75
N SER A 334 -31.87 9.63 21.75
CA SER A 334 -32.55 8.84 22.78
C SER A 334 -31.61 8.38 23.89
N GLY A 335 -30.51 9.11 24.14
CA GLY A 335 -29.51 8.73 25.13
C GLY A 335 -30.15 8.50 26.49
N ASN A 336 -30.38 7.23 26.83
CA ASN A 336 -30.55 6.81 28.21
C ASN A 336 -29.16 6.92 28.84
N PRO A 337 -28.94 7.83 29.80
CA PRO A 337 -27.61 8.11 30.35
C PRO A 337 -26.91 6.86 30.88
N ASP A 338 -27.69 5.88 31.35
CA ASP A 338 -27.21 4.70 32.05
C ASP A 338 -26.59 3.60 31.14
N GLU A 339 -26.80 3.66 29.82
CA GLU A 339 -26.22 2.68 28.86
C GLU A 339 -24.95 3.19 28.17
N TYR A 340 -24.68 4.49 28.28
CA TYR A 340 -23.38 5.04 27.90
C TYR A 340 -22.46 4.93 29.10
N PHE A 341 -21.30 4.28 28.91
CA PHE A 341 -20.21 4.33 29.86
C PHE A 341 -20.03 5.76 30.36
N ASP A 342 -20.31 6.01 31.65
CA ASP A 342 -20.01 7.27 32.31
C ASP A 342 -18.52 7.51 32.17
N TRP A 343 -18.17 8.39 31.24
CA TRP A 343 -16.78 8.76 31.05
C TRP A 343 -16.36 9.51 32.32
N PRO A 344 -15.21 9.17 32.95
CA PRO A 344 -14.73 9.94 34.09
C PRO A 344 -14.64 11.40 33.65
N THR A 345 -15.26 12.28 34.44
CA THR A 345 -15.34 13.70 34.14
C THR A 345 -13.97 14.23 33.73
N THR A 346 -13.90 14.98 32.62
CA THR A 346 -12.65 15.62 32.15
C THR A 346 -12.27 16.87 32.95
N GLU A 347 -12.92 17.06 34.09
CA GLU A 347 -12.66 18.09 35.08
C GLU A 347 -11.38 17.75 35.83
N ALA A 348 -10.25 18.22 35.29
CA ALA A 348 -9.00 18.22 36.02
C ALA A 348 -8.80 19.61 36.63
N ARG A 349 -8.92 19.71 37.96
CA ARG A 349 -8.41 20.88 38.69
C ARG A 349 -6.96 21.12 38.29
N GLY A 350 -6.56 22.39 38.19
CA GLY A 350 -5.17 22.75 37.89
C GLY A 350 -4.23 21.98 38.81
N GLY A 351 -3.39 21.12 38.24
CA GLY A 351 -2.37 20.40 39.00
C GLY A 351 -1.32 21.39 39.50
N ASP A 352 -0.80 21.13 40.70
CA ASP A 352 0.27 21.89 41.37
C ASP A 352 1.62 21.89 40.64
N GLY A 353 1.71 21.21 39.49
CA GLY A 353 2.94 21.09 38.71
C GLY A 353 3.96 20.09 39.28
N SER A 354 3.60 19.32 40.31
CA SER A 354 4.52 18.39 41.00
C SER A 354 4.82 17.09 40.25
N LEU A 355 4.07 16.77 39.20
CA LEU A 355 4.29 15.56 38.40
C LEU A 355 5.54 15.69 37.52
N SER A 356 6.64 15.11 38.00
CA SER A 356 7.83 14.82 37.21
C SER A 356 7.51 13.77 36.12
N LEU A 357 7.64 14.17 34.87
CA LEU A 357 7.43 13.31 33.68
C LEU A 357 8.73 12.62 33.23
N GLU A 358 9.65 12.29 34.16
CA GLU A 358 10.98 11.73 33.85
C GLU A 358 10.93 10.42 33.03
N ASN A 359 9.81 9.69 33.09
CA ASN A 359 9.57 8.46 32.32
C ASN A 359 8.57 8.60 31.16
N VAL A 360 8.09 9.80 30.85
CA VAL A 360 7.19 9.98 29.71
C VAL A 360 7.96 9.86 28.41
N GLN A 361 7.49 8.95 27.56
CA GLN A 361 8.05 8.69 26.25
C GLN A 361 8.26 10.01 25.49
N LYS A 362 9.53 10.35 25.20
CA LYS A 362 9.92 11.65 24.60
C LYS A 362 9.27 11.94 23.23
N SER A 363 8.65 10.95 22.60
CA SER A 363 7.94 11.08 21.32
C SER A 363 6.75 10.10 21.23
N GLY A 364 5.54 10.64 21.12
CA GLY A 364 4.32 9.87 20.82
C GLY A 364 4.27 9.45 19.35
N VAL A 365 3.33 8.57 18.98
CA VAL A 365 3.20 7.99 17.62
C VAL A 365 3.18 9.07 16.52
N LEU A 366 2.51 10.20 16.71
CA LEU A 366 2.50 11.30 15.74
C LEU A 366 3.91 11.89 15.51
N GLY A 367 4.67 12.13 16.58
CA GLY A 367 6.05 12.62 16.49
C GLY A 367 6.99 11.63 15.82
N GLN A 368 6.82 10.33 16.09
CA GLN A 368 7.58 9.26 15.41
C GLN A 368 7.25 9.13 13.91
N LEU A 369 6.09 9.65 13.48
CA LEU A 369 5.66 9.73 12.08
C LEU A 369 5.97 11.09 11.45
N ASP A 370 6.94 11.80 12.02
CA ASP A 370 7.43 13.11 11.57
C ASP A 370 6.40 14.25 11.65
N TYR A 371 5.32 14.13 12.41
CA TYR A 371 4.40 15.24 12.63
C TYR A 371 4.92 16.17 13.74
N HIS A 372 5.37 17.36 13.34
CA HIS A 372 5.94 18.36 14.25
C HIS A 372 5.31 19.74 14.07
N VAL A 373 5.11 20.45 15.18
CA VAL A 373 4.53 21.81 15.25
C VAL A 373 5.43 22.77 16.05
N GLY A 374 5.06 24.06 16.08
CA GLY A 374 5.79 25.10 16.82
C GLY A 374 6.98 25.69 16.08
N ARG A 375 7.71 26.61 16.72
CA ARG A 375 8.75 27.41 16.06
C ARG A 375 10.05 26.64 15.75
N THR A 376 10.45 25.72 16.65
CA THR A 376 11.79 25.11 16.60
C THR A 376 11.87 23.93 15.62
N LEU A 377 10.87 23.05 15.64
CA LEU A 377 10.81 21.84 14.80
C LEU A 377 9.54 21.79 13.94
N GLY A 378 8.69 22.82 14.00
CA GLY A 378 7.44 22.81 13.27
C GLY A 378 7.66 22.86 11.77
N GLN A 379 6.86 22.06 11.08
CA GLN A 379 6.89 21.99 9.63
C GLN A 379 5.84 22.94 9.03
N PRO A 380 5.99 23.35 7.76
CA PRO A 380 4.98 24.12 7.05
C PRO A 380 3.63 23.39 6.95
N ASP A 381 2.54 24.14 6.89
CA ASP A 381 1.16 23.62 6.85
C ASP A 381 0.96 22.50 5.83
N ALA A 382 1.43 22.69 4.59
CA ALA A 382 1.28 21.70 3.54
C ALA A 382 1.95 20.36 3.89
N TYR A 383 3.08 20.40 4.58
CA TYR A 383 3.78 19.19 5.00
C TYR A 383 3.04 18.51 6.16
N ARG A 384 2.64 19.27 7.20
CA ARG A 384 1.90 18.72 8.34
C ARG A 384 0.60 18.05 7.91
N ARG A 385 -0.18 18.71 7.04
CA ARG A 385 -1.44 18.17 6.49
C ARG A 385 -1.23 16.92 5.65
N ARG A 386 -0.14 16.86 4.85
CA ARG A 386 0.24 15.66 4.09
C ARG A 386 0.63 14.52 5.02
N THR A 387 1.34 14.80 6.11
CA THR A 387 1.68 13.81 7.13
C THR A 387 0.41 13.29 7.80
N LEU A 388 -0.49 14.15 8.23
CA LEU A 388 -1.78 13.74 8.82
C LEU A 388 -2.63 12.91 7.86
N MET A 389 -2.71 13.29 6.58
CA MET A 389 -3.36 12.49 5.55
C MET A 389 -2.75 11.09 5.45
N LYS A 390 -1.41 10.97 5.42
CA LYS A 390 -0.73 9.66 5.40
C LYS A 390 -1.06 8.84 6.63
N ILE A 391 -1.07 9.43 7.82
CA ILE A 391 -1.38 8.76 9.08
C ILE A 391 -2.83 8.24 9.08
N PHE A 392 -3.75 9.00 8.50
CA PHE A 392 -5.14 8.60 8.38
C PHE A 392 -5.35 7.49 7.35
N GLU A 393 -4.83 7.66 6.13
CA GLU A 393 -5.16 6.80 4.98
C GLU A 393 -4.27 5.56 4.83
N ARG A 394 -3.08 5.56 5.41
CA ARG A 394 -2.09 4.49 5.23
C ARG A 394 -1.94 3.65 6.49
N PRO A 395 -1.58 2.37 6.36
CA PRO A 395 -1.17 1.55 7.50
C PRO A 395 0.01 2.18 8.24
N ILE A 396 -0.11 2.29 9.56
CA ILE A 396 0.99 2.68 10.43
C ILE A 396 1.87 1.44 10.69
N PRO A 397 3.20 1.53 10.57
CA PRO A 397 4.11 0.44 10.88
C PRO A 397 3.90 -0.12 12.30
N PRO A 398 3.67 -1.44 12.47
CA PRO A 398 3.51 -2.06 13.78
C PRO A 398 4.75 -1.95 14.69
N SER A 399 5.92 -1.64 14.13
CA SER A 399 7.18 -1.48 14.87
C SER A 399 7.30 -0.13 15.60
N LEU A 400 6.32 0.78 15.45
CA LEU A 400 6.34 2.09 16.11
C LEU A 400 6.08 1.94 17.60
N LYS A 401 6.92 2.57 18.42
CA LYS A 401 6.84 2.42 19.88
C LYS A 401 5.59 3.10 20.42
N GLY A 402 4.74 2.36 21.14
CA GLY A 402 3.48 2.85 21.69
C GLY A 402 2.35 2.98 20.64
N PHE A 403 2.53 2.37 19.47
CA PHE A 403 1.45 2.18 18.51
C PHE A 403 0.77 0.83 18.76
N GLU A 404 -0.45 0.88 19.28
CA GLU A 404 -1.32 -0.29 19.38
C GLU A 404 -2.38 -0.23 18.26
N PRO A 405 -2.45 -1.25 17.37
CA PRO A 405 -3.41 -1.25 16.26
C PRO A 405 -4.87 -1.10 16.71
N ASP A 406 -5.22 -1.68 17.85
CA ASP A 406 -6.58 -1.64 18.40
C ASP A 406 -6.96 -0.26 18.93
N GLU A 407 -6.00 0.51 19.46
CA GLU A 407 -6.23 1.89 19.93
C GLU A 407 -6.29 2.92 18.81
N TRP A 408 -5.68 2.63 17.66
CA TRP A 408 -5.60 3.53 16.53
C TRP A 408 -6.54 3.16 15.39
N GLY A 409 -7.15 1.97 15.42
CA GLY A 409 -8.14 1.53 14.43
C GLY A 409 -7.56 1.26 13.04
N GLN A 410 -8.38 0.91 12.06
CA GLN A 410 -7.91 0.67 10.68
C GLN A 410 -7.64 1.98 9.92
N PRO A 411 -6.80 1.98 8.88
CA PRO A 411 -6.63 3.15 8.00
C PRO A 411 -7.97 3.61 7.42
N GLY A 412 -8.20 4.92 7.35
CA GLY A 412 -9.42 5.53 6.84
C GLY A 412 -10.64 5.41 7.76
N SER A 413 -10.52 4.79 8.94
CA SER A 413 -11.67 4.55 9.81
C SER A 413 -12.00 5.73 10.71
N ALA A 414 -13.25 5.79 11.17
CA ALA A 414 -13.70 6.74 12.19
C ALA A 414 -12.82 6.69 13.44
N HIS A 415 -12.45 5.49 13.87
CA HIS A 415 -11.62 5.25 15.06
C HIS A 415 -10.22 5.89 14.91
N ARG A 416 -9.62 5.76 13.72
CA ARG A 416 -8.34 6.38 13.37
C ARG A 416 -8.40 7.90 13.43
N LEU A 417 -9.42 8.47 12.79
CA LEU A 417 -9.63 9.93 12.81
C LEU A 417 -9.84 10.43 14.24
N ARG A 418 -10.66 9.71 15.02
CA ARG A 418 -10.93 10.04 16.43
C ARG A 418 -9.64 10.04 17.25
N LYS A 419 -8.81 8.99 17.18
CA LYS A 419 -7.55 8.91 17.94
C LYS A 419 -6.61 10.07 17.58
N MET A 420 -6.50 10.41 16.29
CA MET A 420 -5.70 11.54 15.81
C MET A 420 -6.22 12.88 16.33
N ALA A 421 -7.51 13.17 16.13
CA ALA A 421 -8.12 14.44 16.53
C ALA A 421 -8.03 14.64 18.05
N TYR A 422 -8.35 13.62 18.84
CA TYR A 422 -8.29 13.71 20.30
C TYR A 422 -6.86 13.89 20.82
N SER A 423 -5.88 13.25 20.18
CA SER A 423 -4.46 13.42 20.54
C SER A 423 -4.00 14.86 20.29
N ILE A 424 -4.32 15.44 19.13
CA ILE A 424 -3.97 16.84 18.80
C ILE A 424 -4.69 17.82 19.73
N ALA A 425 -5.97 17.60 20.03
CA ALA A 425 -6.74 18.43 20.95
C ALA A 425 -6.20 18.35 22.39
N ALA A 426 -5.75 17.17 22.83
CA ALA A 426 -5.11 17.01 24.14
C ALA A 426 -3.78 17.78 24.22
N PHE A 427 -2.94 17.72 23.17
CA PHE A 427 -1.70 18.51 23.11
C PHE A 427 -1.99 20.01 23.16
N THR A 428 -3.00 20.46 22.41
CA THR A 428 -3.42 21.87 22.37
C THR A 428 -3.85 22.36 23.74
N ARG A 429 -4.72 21.60 24.44
CA ARG A 429 -5.18 21.96 25.79
C ARG A 429 -4.05 21.95 26.80
N SER A 430 -3.16 20.96 26.76
CA SER A 430 -2.00 20.89 27.64
C SER A 430 -1.08 22.10 27.47
N ALA A 431 -0.83 22.51 26.23
CA ALA A 431 -0.02 23.70 25.94
C ALA A 431 -0.68 25.00 26.39
N LYS A 432 -2.00 25.15 26.14
CA LYS A 432 -2.77 26.32 26.61
C LYS A 432 -2.73 26.45 28.14
N ARG A 433 -2.83 25.34 28.88
CA ARG A 433 -2.74 25.34 30.36
C ARG A 433 -1.37 25.80 30.87
N LYS A 434 -0.28 25.52 30.15
CA LYS A 434 1.07 25.94 30.55
C LYS A 434 1.31 27.44 30.40
N LYS A 435 0.50 28.16 29.61
CA LYS A 435 0.57 29.63 29.40
C LYS A 435 1.98 30.16 29.07
N LEU A 436 2.83 29.37 28.42
CA LEU A 436 4.15 29.82 27.96
C LEU A 436 4.06 30.40 26.55
N ALA A 437 4.64 31.58 26.33
CA ALA A 437 4.69 32.23 25.01
C ALA A 437 5.33 31.35 23.93
N SER A 438 6.23 30.43 24.31
CA SER A 438 6.87 29.47 23.40
C SER A 438 5.90 28.49 22.72
N PHE A 439 4.68 28.32 23.24
CA PHE A 439 3.68 27.41 22.69
C PHE A 439 2.65 28.05 21.75
N GLU A 440 2.58 29.39 21.64
CA GLU A 440 1.56 30.07 20.84
C GLU A 440 1.53 29.58 19.38
N GLU A 441 2.70 29.45 18.77
CA GLU A 441 2.83 28.98 17.38
C GLU A 441 2.42 27.50 17.24
N ALA A 442 2.74 26.67 18.23
CA ALA A 442 2.34 25.26 18.24
C ALA A 442 0.82 25.10 18.39
N ILE A 443 0.20 25.91 19.27
CA ILE A 443 -1.26 25.96 19.46
C ILE A 443 -1.95 26.32 18.15
N ARG A 444 -1.50 27.39 17.48
CA ARG A 444 -2.05 27.82 16.19
C ARG A 444 -1.95 26.71 15.12
N HIS A 445 -0.80 26.02 15.06
CA HIS A 445 -0.60 24.90 14.13
C HIS A 445 -1.56 23.74 14.42
N TRP A 446 -1.68 23.31 15.68
CA TRP A 446 -2.59 22.23 16.05
C TRP A 446 -4.06 22.56 15.77
N GLU A 447 -4.50 23.79 16.04
CA GLU A 447 -5.88 24.22 15.77
C GLU A 447 -6.19 24.26 14.27
N THR A 448 -5.24 24.76 13.48
CA THR A 448 -5.35 24.76 12.01
C THR A 448 -5.42 23.33 11.47
N ASP A 449 -4.60 22.43 12.01
CA ASP A 449 -4.54 21.04 11.59
C ASP A 449 -5.78 20.24 12.03
N LEU A 450 -6.37 20.56 13.20
CA LEU A 450 -7.67 20.02 13.63
C LEU A 450 -8.79 20.48 12.70
N LYS A 451 -8.85 21.77 12.36
CA LYS A 451 -9.83 22.27 11.40
C LYS A 451 -9.70 21.57 10.05
N TYR A 452 -8.48 21.37 9.57
CA TYR A 452 -8.23 20.60 8.35
C TYR A 452 -8.76 19.16 8.44
N LEU A 453 -8.48 18.43 9.53
CA LEU A 453 -8.97 17.07 9.71
C LEU A 453 -10.50 17.01 9.77
N HIS A 454 -11.12 17.99 10.41
CA HIS A 454 -12.58 18.12 10.48
C HIS A 454 -13.18 18.27 9.08
N ASP A 455 -12.73 19.28 8.34
CA ASP A 455 -13.32 19.65 7.06
C ASP A 455 -13.08 18.59 5.98
N GLN A 456 -11.93 17.90 6.01
CA GLN A 456 -11.59 16.91 4.97
C GLN A 456 -12.15 15.51 5.25
N TYR A 457 -12.11 15.06 6.51
CA TYR A 457 -12.37 13.66 6.84
C TYR A 457 -13.58 13.46 7.75
N TYR A 458 -13.98 14.45 8.54
CA TYR A 458 -15.07 14.28 9.50
C TYR A 458 -16.44 14.71 8.95
N ALA A 459 -16.53 15.92 8.40
CA ALA A 459 -17.78 16.54 7.99
C ALA A 459 -18.57 15.63 7.03
N GLY A 460 -19.77 15.20 7.47
CA GLY A 460 -20.67 14.35 6.70
C GLY A 460 -20.21 12.89 6.50
N LYS A 461 -19.19 12.42 7.22
CA LYS A 461 -18.60 11.07 7.05
C LYS A 461 -18.62 10.21 8.32
N PHE A 462 -18.50 10.80 9.50
CA PHE A 462 -18.41 10.08 10.77
C PHE A 462 -19.32 10.69 11.84
N GLY A 463 -19.75 9.87 12.82
CA GLY A 463 -20.75 10.22 13.83
C GLY A 463 -20.25 10.31 15.27
N PHE A 464 -19.01 10.74 15.52
CA PHE A 464 -18.46 10.89 16.88
C PHE A 464 -18.22 12.36 17.22
N ALA A 465 -18.43 12.80 18.46
CA ALA A 465 -18.23 14.20 18.83
C ALA A 465 -16.81 14.73 18.48
N TRP A 466 -16.74 15.88 17.82
CA TRP A 466 -15.46 16.50 17.46
C TRP A 466 -14.81 17.15 18.70
N PRO A 467 -13.51 16.93 18.97
CA PRO A 467 -12.89 17.41 20.20
C PRO A 467 -12.68 18.93 20.20
N SER A 468 -12.97 19.56 21.35
CA SER A 468 -12.71 20.99 21.59
C SER A 468 -11.28 21.24 22.09
N THR A 469 -10.70 22.37 21.70
CA THR A 469 -9.41 22.87 22.19
C THR A 469 -9.55 23.93 23.29
N GLN A 470 -10.76 24.23 23.72
CA GLN A 470 -11.00 25.20 24.79
C GLN A 470 -10.52 24.63 26.14
N VAL A 471 -9.96 25.52 26.97
CA VAL A 471 -9.60 25.23 28.36
C VAL A 471 -10.58 26.03 29.20
N VAL A 472 -11.30 25.35 30.09
CA VAL A 472 -12.17 25.98 31.11
C VAL A 472 -11.35 26.30 32.33
#